data_AF-J9BJR3-F1
#
_entry.id   AF-J9BJR3-F1
#
_cell.length_a   1.000
_cell.length_b   1.000
_cell.length_c   1.000
_cell.angle_alpha   90.00
_cell.angle_beta   90.00
_cell.angle_gamma   90.00
#
_symmetry.space_group_name_H-M   'P 1'
#
loop_
_entity.id
_entity.type
_entity.pdbx_description
1 polymer ?
#
loop_
_entity_poly.entity_id
_entity_poly.type
_entity_poly.pdbx_seq_one_letter_code
_entity_poly.pdbx_strand_id
1 'polypeptide(L)'
;MINVLFNMVKRVLSKRMIENVEFIGSDWKQRLRDELGEENIFQYWGGTKEASKETGTIRMAGEVPADLREEILETLKFIPDDQLIKTTIPANGRLEVPVHVLQSNSSLQWYFIVNSGDIDFKITYGEKEEIWPRFRLSTEFVPEYGELLCHQKGTYILHFYSPAKLFNKILAYNILVKGP
;
A
#
# COMPACT_ATOMS: atom_id res chain seq x y z
N MET A 1 13.59 -5.59 -24.22
CA MET A 1 12.64 -5.24 -23.13
C MET A 1 12.65 -6.28 -22.01
N ILE A 2 12.51 -7.58 -22.31
CA ILE A 2 12.43 -8.64 -21.29
C ILE A 2 13.66 -8.71 -20.35
N ASN A 3 14.88 -8.55 -20.88
CA ASN A 3 16.10 -8.52 -20.06
C ASN A 3 16.12 -7.39 -19.02
N VAL A 4 15.54 -6.22 -19.35
CA VAL A 4 15.48 -5.08 -18.44
C VAL A 4 14.52 -5.38 -17.30
N LEU A 5 13.32 -5.88 -17.62
CA LEU A 5 12.32 -6.29 -16.63
C LEU A 5 12.83 -7.40 -15.73
N PHE A 6 13.44 -8.44 -16.31
CA PHE A 6 13.99 -9.54 -15.52
C PHE A 6 15.09 -9.08 -14.56
N ASN A 7 15.96 -8.14 -14.97
CA ASN A 7 16.99 -7.57 -14.09
C ASN A 7 16.41 -6.77 -12.91
N MET A 8 15.21 -6.18 -13.06
CA MET A 8 14.51 -5.54 -11.95
C MET A 8 13.99 -6.59 -10.96
N VAL A 9 13.33 -7.64 -11.47
CA VAL A 9 12.76 -8.73 -10.66
C VAL A 9 13.84 -9.58 -9.99
N LYS A 10 15.00 -9.77 -10.63
CA LYS A 10 16.12 -10.55 -10.10
C LYS A 10 16.58 -10.09 -8.70
N ARG A 11 16.35 -8.83 -8.33
CA ARG A 11 16.71 -8.27 -7.02
C ARG A 11 15.90 -8.86 -5.86
N VAL A 12 14.74 -9.46 -6.15
CA VAL A 12 13.85 -10.06 -5.14
C VAL A 12 13.76 -11.59 -5.24
N LEU A 13 14.43 -12.20 -6.23
CA LEU A 13 14.46 -13.65 -6.42
C LEU A 13 15.69 -14.29 -5.77
N SER A 14 15.53 -15.48 -5.20
CA SER A 14 16.66 -16.29 -4.75
C SER A 14 17.47 -16.82 -5.93
N LYS A 15 18.76 -17.15 -5.71
CA LYS A 15 19.62 -17.77 -6.74
C LYS A 15 18.97 -19.03 -7.33
N ARG A 16 18.43 -19.90 -6.47
CA ARG A 16 17.73 -21.13 -6.88
C ARG A 16 16.52 -20.85 -7.77
N MET A 17 15.74 -19.81 -7.49
CA MET A 17 14.61 -19.43 -8.36
C MET A 17 15.09 -18.94 -9.72
N ILE A 18 16.16 -18.14 -9.75
CA ILE A 18 16.75 -17.62 -10.99
C ILE A 18 17.25 -18.76 -11.88
N GLU A 19 17.88 -19.77 -11.28
CA GLU A 19 18.39 -20.96 -11.99
C GLU A 19 17.27 -21.80 -12.63
N ASN A 20 16.03 -21.71 -12.11
CA ASN A 20 14.86 -22.41 -12.64
C ASN A 20 14.09 -21.60 -13.70
N VAL A 21 14.54 -20.40 -14.08
CA VAL A 21 13.87 -19.59 -15.11
C VAL A 21 14.46 -19.91 -16.48
N GLU A 22 13.61 -20.35 -17.40
CA GLU A 22 13.95 -20.58 -18.81
C GLU A 22 13.24 -19.54 -19.70
N PHE A 23 13.98 -18.95 -20.64
CA PHE A 23 13.41 -18.06 -21.66
C PHE A 23 13.22 -18.83 -22.96
N ILE A 24 11.97 -19.17 -23.26
CA ILE A 24 11.61 -19.98 -24.43
C ILE A 24 11.34 -19.05 -25.63
N GLY A 25 11.73 -19.52 -26.82
CA GLY A 25 11.62 -18.77 -28.08
C GLY A 25 10.27 -18.90 -28.78
N SER A 26 10.29 -18.85 -30.11
CA SER A 26 9.07 -18.96 -30.95
C SER A 26 8.37 -20.31 -30.85
N ASP A 27 9.09 -21.34 -30.40
CA ASP A 27 8.65 -22.72 -30.21
C ASP A 27 8.00 -22.98 -28.83
N TRP A 28 7.69 -21.93 -28.07
CA TRP A 28 7.14 -22.03 -26.71
C TRP A 28 5.93 -22.94 -26.57
N LYS A 29 5.03 -22.99 -27.56
CA LYS A 29 3.86 -23.91 -27.53
C LYS A 29 4.27 -25.38 -27.55
N GLN A 30 5.31 -25.73 -28.32
CA GLN A 30 5.82 -27.09 -28.35
C GLN A 30 6.48 -27.44 -27.01
N ARG A 31 7.34 -26.55 -26.51
CA ARG A 31 8.02 -26.75 -25.22
C ARG A 31 7.03 -26.98 -24.07
N LEU A 32 5.93 -26.22 -24.01
CA LEU A 32 4.89 -26.42 -23.01
C LEU A 32 4.23 -27.80 -23.13
N ARG A 33 3.89 -28.24 -24.34
CA ARG A 33 3.31 -29.58 -24.57
C ARG A 33 4.26 -30.69 -24.11
N ASP A 34 5.54 -30.57 -24.43
CA ASP A 34 6.55 -31.58 -24.08
C ASP A 34 6.73 -31.71 -22.56
N GLU A 35 6.57 -30.62 -21.79
CA GLU A 35 6.71 -30.66 -20.33
C GLU A 35 5.44 -31.04 -19.58
N LEU A 36 4.30 -30.52 -20.01
CA LEU A 36 3.05 -30.59 -19.24
C LEU A 36 2.05 -31.60 -19.80
N GLY A 37 2.26 -32.11 -21.01
CA GLY A 37 1.27 -32.89 -21.76
C GLY A 37 0.24 -31.99 -22.45
N GLU A 38 -0.10 -32.32 -23.70
CA GLU A 38 -1.01 -31.51 -24.51
C GLU A 38 -2.44 -31.49 -23.95
N GLU A 39 -2.87 -32.58 -23.31
CA GLU A 39 -4.18 -32.74 -22.68
C GLU A 39 -4.38 -31.86 -21.44
N ASN A 40 -3.30 -31.33 -20.88
CA ASN A 40 -3.33 -30.47 -19.69
C ASN A 40 -3.35 -28.97 -20.03
N ILE A 41 -3.06 -28.61 -21.28
CA ILE A 41 -2.94 -27.22 -21.75
C ILE A 41 -4.16 -26.84 -22.60
N PHE A 42 -4.75 -25.66 -22.35
CA PHE A 42 -5.87 -25.18 -23.17
C PHE A 42 -5.44 -24.89 -24.61
N GLN A 43 -6.40 -25.01 -25.54
CA GLN A 43 -6.15 -24.86 -26.98
C GLN A 43 -5.48 -23.55 -27.37
N TYR A 44 -5.91 -22.42 -26.78
CA TYR A 44 -5.27 -21.10 -27.03
C TYR A 44 -3.77 -21.10 -26.71
N TRP A 45 -3.37 -21.82 -25.66
CA TRP A 45 -1.98 -21.95 -25.20
C TRP A 45 -1.22 -23.09 -25.89
N GLY A 46 -1.83 -23.81 -26.82
CA GLY A 46 -1.19 -24.80 -27.69
C GLY A 46 -1.42 -26.27 -27.32
N GLY A 47 -2.35 -26.60 -26.43
CA GLY A 47 -2.72 -27.98 -26.12
C GLY A 47 -4.08 -28.41 -26.71
N THR A 48 -4.69 -29.44 -26.12
CA THR A 48 -5.95 -30.04 -26.55
C THR A 48 -7.06 -29.94 -25.50
N LYS A 49 -6.75 -29.42 -24.30
CA LYS A 49 -7.72 -29.30 -23.21
C LYS A 49 -8.88 -28.39 -23.59
N GLU A 50 -10.08 -28.95 -23.56
CA GLU A 50 -11.32 -28.20 -23.83
C GLU A 50 -11.66 -27.26 -22.67
N ALA A 51 -12.20 -26.10 -23.02
CA ALA A 51 -12.75 -25.15 -22.07
C ALA A 51 -13.88 -24.35 -22.71
N SER A 52 -14.79 -23.83 -21.87
CA SER A 52 -15.88 -22.96 -22.33
C SER A 52 -15.42 -21.59 -22.81
N LYS A 53 -14.21 -21.16 -22.41
CA LYS A 53 -13.58 -19.89 -22.81
C LYS A 53 -12.30 -20.18 -23.56
N GLU A 54 -11.96 -19.32 -24.50
CA GLU A 54 -10.78 -19.43 -25.36
C GLU A 54 -9.48 -19.63 -24.55
N THR A 55 -9.26 -18.80 -23.53
CA THR A 55 -8.06 -18.89 -22.65
C THR A 55 -8.25 -19.82 -21.45
N GLY A 56 -9.33 -20.59 -21.45
CA GLY A 56 -9.73 -21.47 -20.35
C GLY A 56 -10.02 -20.71 -19.06
N THR A 57 -9.39 -21.17 -17.97
CA THR A 57 -9.51 -20.53 -16.65
C THR A 57 -8.53 -19.38 -16.43
N ILE A 58 -7.63 -19.12 -17.37
CA ILE A 58 -6.62 -18.05 -17.26
C ILE A 58 -7.28 -16.71 -17.55
N ARG A 59 -7.21 -15.79 -16.58
CA ARG A 59 -7.73 -14.43 -16.72
C ARG A 59 -6.73 -13.58 -17.50
N MET A 60 -7.16 -13.03 -18.63
CA MET A 60 -6.34 -12.18 -19.49
C MET A 60 -6.21 -10.73 -19.01
N ALA A 61 -6.80 -10.44 -17.84
CA ALA A 61 -7.08 -9.07 -17.40
C ALA A 61 -7.85 -8.29 -18.49
N GLY A 62 -7.90 -6.97 -18.37
CA GLY A 62 -8.61 -6.09 -19.28
C GLY A 62 -8.66 -4.69 -18.71
N GLU A 63 -9.37 -3.81 -19.38
CA GLU A 63 -9.67 -2.49 -18.83
C GLU A 63 -10.51 -2.64 -17.56
N VAL A 64 -10.09 -1.93 -16.50
CA VAL A 64 -10.84 -1.88 -15.25
C VAL A 64 -12.13 -1.09 -15.53
N PRO A 65 -13.34 -1.62 -15.18
CA PRO A 65 -14.59 -0.91 -15.39
C PRO A 65 -14.55 0.48 -14.76
N ALA A 66 -15.05 1.50 -15.48
CA ALA A 66 -15.02 2.89 -15.01
C ALA A 66 -15.75 3.04 -13.67
N ASP A 67 -16.90 2.38 -13.52
CA ASP A 67 -17.73 2.46 -12.32
C ASP A 67 -17.06 1.85 -11.09
N LEU A 68 -16.13 0.89 -11.27
CA LEU A 68 -15.38 0.31 -10.14
C LEU A 68 -14.46 1.36 -9.51
N ARG A 69 -13.95 2.31 -10.30
CA ARG A 69 -13.16 3.41 -9.77
C ARG A 69 -14.00 4.31 -8.88
N GLU A 70 -15.20 4.65 -9.32
CA GLU A 70 -16.13 5.47 -8.54
C GLU A 70 -16.52 4.75 -7.24
N GLU A 71 -16.86 3.46 -7.31
CA GLU A 71 -17.16 2.64 -6.12
C GLU A 71 -16.00 2.63 -5.13
N ILE A 72 -14.76 2.41 -5.60
CA ILE A 72 -13.57 2.45 -4.73
C ILE A 72 -13.45 3.84 -4.08
N LEU A 73 -13.60 4.92 -4.85
CA LEU A 73 -13.51 6.29 -4.33
C LEU A 73 -14.61 6.60 -3.29
N GLU A 74 -15.82 6.08 -3.45
CA GLU A 74 -16.90 6.21 -2.47
C GLU A 74 -16.59 5.51 -1.14
N THR A 75 -15.86 4.38 -1.17
CA THR A 75 -15.44 3.70 0.07
C THR A 75 -14.33 4.41 0.82
N LEU A 76 -13.57 5.28 0.15
CA LEU A 76 -12.45 5.99 0.74
C LEU A 76 -12.93 7.22 1.49
N LYS A 77 -12.48 7.36 2.74
CA LYS A 77 -12.67 8.61 3.47
C LYS A 77 -11.78 9.69 2.86
N PHE A 78 -12.37 10.75 2.33
CA PHE A 78 -11.67 11.96 1.93
C PHE A 78 -12.11 13.14 2.81
N ILE A 79 -11.13 13.81 3.42
CA ILE A 79 -11.37 15.07 4.15
C ILE A 79 -10.99 16.23 3.21
N PRO A 80 -11.89 17.20 2.98
CA PRO A 80 -11.61 18.39 2.19
C PRO A 80 -10.36 19.14 2.65
N ASP A 81 -9.61 19.68 1.68
CA ASP A 81 -8.26 20.24 1.90
C ASP A 81 -8.26 21.49 2.80
N ASP A 82 -9.40 22.19 2.89
CA ASP A 82 -9.64 23.34 3.78
C ASP A 82 -9.83 22.95 5.26
N GLN A 83 -10.11 21.67 5.53
CA GLN A 83 -10.20 21.11 6.89
C GLN A 83 -8.87 20.49 7.35
N LEU A 84 -7.83 20.53 6.52
CA LEU A 84 -6.52 19.96 6.82
C LEU A 84 -5.55 21.04 7.32
N ILE A 85 -4.82 20.69 8.38
CA ILE A 85 -3.67 21.47 8.84
C ILE A 85 -2.46 21.04 8.00
N LYS A 86 -1.79 21.99 7.35
CA LYS A 86 -0.61 21.74 6.52
C LYS A 86 0.67 22.15 7.23
N THR A 87 1.61 21.22 7.36
CA THR A 87 2.89 21.43 8.03
C THR A 87 4.03 20.87 7.21
N THR A 88 5.15 21.58 7.17
CA THR A 88 6.38 21.10 6.54
C THR A 88 7.22 20.30 7.52
N ILE A 89 7.58 19.07 7.16
CA ILE A 89 8.53 18.23 7.89
C ILE A 89 9.87 18.31 7.16
N PRO A 90 10.95 18.79 7.80
CA PRO A 90 12.27 18.82 7.20
C PRO A 90 12.75 17.45 6.72
N ALA A 91 13.68 17.41 5.77
CA ALA A 91 14.41 16.18 5.43
C ALA A 91 15.06 15.59 6.71
N ASN A 92 14.88 14.29 6.94
CA ASN A 92 15.29 13.57 8.15
C ASN A 92 14.73 14.18 9.46
N GLY A 93 13.68 15.00 9.36
CA GLY A 93 13.04 15.69 10.47
C GLY A 93 11.88 14.90 11.07
N ARG A 94 11.30 15.48 12.13
CA ARG A 94 10.11 14.95 12.80
C ARG A 94 9.11 16.04 13.12
N LEU A 95 7.85 15.66 13.19
CA LEU A 95 6.75 16.45 13.72
C LEU A 95 6.06 15.63 14.81
N GLU A 96 5.81 16.26 15.95
CA GLU A 96 5.06 15.67 17.05
C GLU A 96 3.78 16.50 17.26
N VAL A 97 2.63 15.84 17.22
CA VAL A 97 1.33 16.50 17.40
C VAL A 97 0.71 15.97 18.70
N PRO A 98 0.82 16.74 19.81
CA PRO A 98 0.21 16.35 21.08
C PRO A 98 -1.30 16.57 21.05
N VAL A 99 -2.05 15.59 21.55
CA VAL A 99 -3.51 15.58 21.64
C VAL A 99 -3.93 15.31 23.07
N HIS A 100 -4.60 16.27 23.69
CA HIS A 100 -5.07 16.16 25.07
C HIS A 100 -6.46 15.53 25.13
N VAL A 101 -6.52 14.28 25.59
CA VAL A 101 -7.76 13.53 25.80
C VAL A 101 -8.24 13.76 27.23
N LEU A 102 -9.40 14.42 27.37
CA LEU A 102 -9.93 14.84 28.67
C LEU A 102 -10.74 13.74 29.37
N GLN A 103 -11.31 12.80 28.62
CA GLN A 103 -12.18 11.74 29.13
C GLN A 103 -11.65 10.37 28.72
N SER A 104 -11.62 9.43 29.66
CA SER A 104 -11.35 8.02 29.35
C SER A 104 -12.41 7.45 28.41
N ASN A 105 -12.01 6.47 27.61
CA ASN A 105 -12.82 5.85 26.56
C ASN A 105 -13.25 6.80 25.43
N SER A 106 -12.53 7.92 25.24
CA SER A 106 -12.67 8.75 24.04
C SER A 106 -12.09 8.04 22.82
N SER A 107 -12.58 8.36 21.62
CA SER A 107 -12.01 7.90 20.35
C SER A 107 -11.12 8.98 19.73
N LEU A 108 -9.83 8.68 19.60
CA LEU A 108 -8.86 9.49 18.86
C LEU A 108 -8.85 9.04 17.40
N GLN A 109 -9.21 9.92 16.49
CA GLN A 109 -9.24 9.66 15.05
C GLN A 109 -8.19 10.51 14.35
N TRP A 110 -7.45 9.91 13.42
CA TRP A 110 -6.49 10.61 12.57
C TRP A 110 -6.83 10.44 11.10
N TYR A 111 -6.41 11.42 10.33
CA TYR A 111 -6.37 11.42 8.88
C TYR A 111 -5.13 12.20 8.45
N PHE A 112 -4.34 11.68 7.52
CA PHE A 112 -3.27 12.44 6.91
C PHE A 112 -2.93 12.00 5.50
N ILE A 113 -2.37 12.95 4.74
CA ILE A 113 -1.73 12.75 3.46
C ILE A 113 -0.36 13.43 3.46
N VAL A 114 0.57 12.86 2.71
CA VAL A 114 1.92 13.37 2.48
C VAL A 114 2.07 13.65 0.99
N ASN A 115 2.64 14.80 0.65
CA ASN A 115 2.77 15.24 -0.74
C ASN A 115 3.64 14.34 -1.62
N SER A 116 4.59 13.59 -1.05
CA SER A 116 5.40 12.63 -1.79
C SER A 116 6.11 11.62 -0.88
N GLY A 117 6.26 10.39 -1.38
CA GLY A 117 7.00 9.28 -0.77
C GLY A 117 6.50 8.90 0.63
N ASP A 118 7.30 8.10 1.34
CA ASP A 118 6.84 7.51 2.60
C ASP A 118 7.03 8.42 3.82
N ILE A 119 6.26 8.18 4.88
CA ILE A 119 6.43 8.76 6.20
C ILE A 119 6.44 7.63 7.24
N ASP A 120 7.25 7.76 8.29
CA ASP A 120 7.12 6.85 9.43
C ASP A 120 6.15 7.47 10.44
N PHE A 121 5.15 6.70 10.86
CA PHE A 121 4.08 7.13 11.76
C PHE A 121 4.00 6.21 12.98
N LYS A 122 3.82 6.79 14.17
CA LYS A 122 3.51 6.07 15.41
C LYS A 122 2.69 6.94 16.36
N ILE A 123 2.07 6.33 17.37
CA ILE A 123 1.37 7.05 18.45
C ILE A 123 1.91 6.56 19.79
N THR A 124 2.18 7.51 20.69
CA THR A 124 2.54 7.23 22.09
C THR A 124 1.53 7.83 23.06
N TYR A 125 1.37 7.20 24.22
CA TYR A 125 0.77 7.80 25.40
C TYR A 125 1.87 8.38 26.28
N GLY A 126 1.84 9.70 26.50
CA GLY A 126 3.00 10.43 26.99
C GLY A 126 4.23 10.27 26.08
N GLU A 127 5.43 10.39 26.66
CA GLU A 127 6.68 10.35 25.88
C GLU A 127 7.23 8.94 25.61
N LYS A 128 6.77 7.92 26.33
CA LYS A 128 7.46 6.62 26.40
C LYS A 128 6.62 5.42 26.03
N GLU A 129 5.31 5.44 26.27
CA GLU A 129 4.46 4.28 26.05
C GLU A 129 3.99 4.26 24.59
N GLU A 130 4.52 3.35 23.79
CA GLU A 130 4.05 3.14 22.40
C GLU A 130 2.75 2.35 22.41
N ILE A 131 1.70 2.96 21.86
CA ILE A 131 0.35 2.38 21.80
C ILE A 131 -0.08 2.09 20.36
N TRP A 132 0.54 2.76 19.39
CA TRP A 132 0.45 2.44 17.97
C TRP A 132 1.86 2.32 17.42
N PRO A 133 2.25 1.15 16.91
CA PRO A 133 3.64 0.89 16.56
C PRO A 133 4.09 1.70 15.35
N ARG A 134 5.41 1.86 15.23
CA ARG A 134 6.02 2.59 14.13
C ARG A 134 5.92 1.81 12.81
N PHE A 135 5.17 2.36 11.87
CA PHE A 135 5.09 1.86 10.50
C PHE A 135 5.58 2.90 9.50
N ARG A 136 6.20 2.42 8.42
CA ARG A 136 6.47 3.23 7.23
C ARG A 136 5.27 3.13 6.29
N LEU A 137 4.65 4.26 6.00
CA LEU A 137 3.40 4.36 5.25
C LEU A 137 3.57 5.27 4.04
N SER A 138 2.90 4.94 2.94
CA SER A 138 2.74 5.79 1.77
C SER A 138 1.28 6.20 1.64
N THR A 139 1.04 7.48 1.35
CA THR A 139 -0.30 8.01 1.09
C THR A 139 -0.45 8.47 -0.37
N GLU A 140 0.34 7.91 -1.29
CA GLU A 140 0.38 8.32 -2.69
C GLU A 140 -0.96 8.08 -3.41
N PHE A 141 -1.64 6.99 -3.07
CA PHE A 141 -2.90 6.61 -3.72
C PHE A 141 -4.11 6.79 -2.82
N VAL A 142 -3.95 6.63 -1.50
CA VAL A 142 -5.03 6.64 -0.52
C VAL A 142 -4.54 7.38 0.74
N PRO A 143 -5.37 8.22 1.38
CA PRO A 143 -5.02 8.81 2.67
C PRO A 143 -4.86 7.75 3.76
N GLU A 144 -3.99 8.02 4.73
CA GLU A 144 -3.93 7.21 5.94
C GLU A 144 -4.94 7.75 6.95
N TYR A 145 -5.83 6.90 7.45
CA TYR A 145 -6.75 7.25 8.52
C TYR A 145 -7.05 6.06 9.40
N GLY A 146 -7.37 6.34 10.66
CA GLY A 146 -7.69 5.31 11.63
C GLY A 146 -8.30 5.90 12.88
N GLU A 147 -8.60 5.01 13.82
CA GLU A 147 -9.10 5.35 15.13
C GLU A 147 -8.45 4.50 16.21
N LEU A 148 -8.34 5.10 17.40
CA LEU A 148 -7.78 4.47 18.58
C LEU A 148 -8.66 4.80 19.78
N LEU A 149 -9.09 3.76 20.50
CA LEU A 149 -9.81 3.93 21.76
C LEU A 149 -8.83 4.32 22.88
N CYS A 150 -8.98 5.53 23.39
CA CYS A 150 -8.16 6.08 24.47
C CYS A 150 -8.71 5.64 25.83
N HIS A 151 -8.28 4.49 26.35
CA HIS A 151 -8.72 3.97 27.65
C HIS A 151 -8.44 4.91 28.83
N GLN A 152 -7.41 5.76 28.73
CA GLN A 152 -7.00 6.68 29.80
C GLN A 152 -7.08 8.12 29.30
N LYS A 153 -7.48 9.04 30.19
CA LYS A 153 -7.30 10.47 29.96
C LYS A 153 -5.81 10.82 30.02
N GLY A 154 -5.35 11.74 29.17
CA GLY A 154 -3.95 12.16 29.14
C GLY A 154 -3.54 12.67 27.76
N THR A 155 -2.24 12.73 27.53
CA THR A 155 -1.69 13.26 26.28
C THR A 155 -1.25 12.12 25.37
N TYR A 156 -1.87 12.04 24.20
CA TYR A 156 -1.52 11.14 23.12
C TYR A 156 -0.70 11.92 22.10
N ILE A 157 0.45 11.43 21.68
CA ILE A 157 1.35 12.14 20.76
C ILE A 157 1.43 11.36 19.46
N LEU A 158 1.01 11.99 18.36
CA LEU A 158 1.18 11.45 17.02
C LEU A 158 2.55 11.90 16.50
N HIS A 159 3.39 10.95 16.13
CA HIS A 159 4.75 11.22 15.66
C HIS A 159 4.84 10.93 14.17
N PHE A 160 5.32 11.90 13.41
CA PHE A 160 5.62 11.78 11.99
C PHE A 160 7.12 11.98 11.77
N TYR A 161 7.81 11.00 11.19
CA TYR A 161 9.24 11.11 10.85
C TYR A 161 9.42 11.00 9.34
N SER A 162 10.17 11.94 8.77
CA SER A 162 10.53 11.93 7.36
C SER A 162 11.78 11.07 7.14
N PRO A 163 11.70 9.95 6.40
CA PRO A 163 12.88 9.20 6.00
C PRO A 163 13.66 9.86 4.83
N ALA A 164 13.14 10.96 4.28
CA ALA A 164 13.75 11.64 3.13
C ALA A 164 15.07 12.31 3.53
N LYS A 165 16.10 12.19 2.68
CA LYS A 165 17.43 12.74 2.94
C LYS A 165 17.67 14.14 2.36
N LEU A 166 16.91 14.50 1.31
CA LEU A 166 17.20 15.68 0.49
C LEU A 166 16.07 16.72 0.51
N PHE A 167 14.82 16.26 0.50
CA PHE A 167 13.66 17.13 0.34
C PHE A 167 12.77 17.09 1.57
N ASN A 168 12.21 18.25 1.89
CA ASN A 168 11.18 18.38 2.90
C ASN A 168 9.86 17.75 2.40
N LYS A 169 9.04 17.30 3.35
CA LYS A 169 7.70 16.78 3.09
C LYS A 169 6.66 17.79 3.54
N ILE A 170 5.53 17.82 2.87
CA ILE A 170 4.33 18.54 3.33
C ILE A 170 3.35 17.48 3.81
N LEU A 171 3.06 17.52 5.11
CA LEU A 171 2.02 16.72 5.75
C LEU A 171 0.75 17.58 5.83
N ALA A 172 -0.36 17.08 5.31
CA ALA A 172 -1.68 17.65 5.55
C ALA A 172 -2.49 16.67 6.39
N TYR A 173 -2.97 17.10 7.55
CA TYR A 173 -3.60 16.20 8.53
C TYR A 173 -4.82 16.81 9.21
N ASN A 174 -5.69 15.94 9.71
CA ASN A 174 -6.84 16.27 10.55
C ASN A 174 -6.89 15.26 11.70
N ILE A 175 -6.99 15.77 12.94
CA ILE A 175 -7.02 14.95 14.15
C ILE A 175 -8.23 15.37 14.97
N LEU A 176 -9.04 14.39 15.37
CA LEU A 176 -10.28 14.59 16.10
C LEU A 176 -10.30 13.70 17.34
N VAL A 177 -10.84 14.22 18.43
CA VAL A 177 -11.16 13.45 19.63
C VAL A 177 -12.67 13.48 19.82
N LYS A 178 -13.30 12.32 19.79
CA LYS A 178 -14.72 12.15 20.12
C LYS A 178 -14.84 11.64 21.54
N GLY A 179 -15.70 12.26 22.33
CA GLY A 179 -16.02 11.77 23.68
C GLY A 179 -16.64 10.36 23.65
N PRO A 180 -16.74 9.72 24.83
CA PRO A 180 -17.44 8.44 24.97
C PRO A 180 -18.93 8.51 24.61
#